data_AF-A0A356UDF5-F1
#
_entry.id   AF-A0A356UDF5-F1
#
_cell.length_a   1.000
_cell.length_b   1.000
_cell.length_c   1.000
_cell.angle_alpha   90.00
_cell.angle_beta   90.00
_cell.angle_gamma   90.00
#
_symmetry.space_group_name_H-M   'P 1'
#
loop_
_entity.id
_entity.type
_entity.pdbx_description
1 polymer ?
#
loop_
_entity_poly.entity_id
_entity_poly.type
_entity_poly.pdbx_seq_one_letter_code
_entity_poly.pdbx_strand_id
1 'polypeptide(L)'
;MAKGRGWWERFSSMKTGLYLLVAVSIASALGTLYPQGQVYTAWKRFLQLGDVYHSWWYITLLSLLALNLIACNISRIKPMINSLFHYQQLLDAKQVMKFKLNHSLHLSGDLERIKDQVINTLSGQGYQIWSQTDEDTVKIGAQKGRFYTLGSFITHLSFIIILLGALYGGLWGYKGYINVAVGSSFNLKQIPGITKNSTVDDFKIRVDKFWLERYADGTPSGYFSRLTIMEKDKV
;
A
#
# COMPACT_ATOMS: atom_id res chain seq x y z
N MET A 1 20.43 4.83 -28.22
CA MET A 1 20.71 4.22 -26.90
C MET A 1 19.46 3.50 -26.41
N ALA A 2 19.37 2.17 -26.54
CA ALA A 2 18.11 1.42 -26.38
C ALA A 2 18.28 0.06 -25.67
N LYS A 3 19.19 -0.05 -24.70
CA LYS A 3 19.48 -1.33 -24.02
C LYS A 3 18.89 -1.47 -22.61
N GLY A 4 18.27 -0.42 -22.06
CA GLY A 4 17.72 -0.40 -20.69
C GLY A 4 16.21 -0.69 -20.55
N ARG A 5 15.43 -0.66 -21.64
CA ARG A 5 13.95 -0.78 -21.55
C ARG A 5 13.48 -2.15 -21.06
N GLY A 6 14.12 -3.24 -21.50
CA GLY A 6 13.63 -4.59 -21.22
C GLY A 6 13.71 -4.99 -19.74
N TRP A 7 14.78 -4.60 -19.03
CA TRP A 7 14.88 -4.89 -17.58
C TRP A 7 13.91 -4.03 -16.77
N TRP A 8 13.78 -2.74 -17.11
CA TRP A 8 12.83 -1.84 -16.46
C TRP A 8 11.38 -2.30 -16.66
N GLU A 9 11.01 -2.75 -17.86
CA GLU A 9 9.67 -3.29 -18.16
C GLU A 9 9.39 -4.62 -17.44
N ARG A 10 10.40 -5.48 -17.27
CA ARG A 10 10.27 -6.71 -16.46
C ARG A 10 10.15 -6.38 -14.98
N PHE A 11 10.91 -5.41 -14.48
CA PHE A 11 10.84 -4.98 -13.10
C PHE A 11 9.55 -4.21 -12.80
N SER A 12 9.00 -3.43 -13.72
CA SER A 12 7.71 -2.75 -13.56
C SER A 12 6.49 -3.65 -13.85
N SER A 13 6.72 -4.94 -14.09
CA SER A 13 5.65 -5.90 -14.36
C SER A 13 4.92 -6.33 -13.08
N MET A 14 3.59 -6.44 -13.18
CA MET A 14 2.72 -6.97 -12.12
C MET A 14 3.10 -8.40 -11.69
N LYS A 15 3.63 -9.21 -12.63
CA LYS A 15 4.08 -10.58 -12.33
C LYS A 15 5.24 -10.59 -11.35
N THR A 16 6.22 -9.71 -11.55
CA THR A 16 7.38 -9.56 -10.66
C THR A 16 6.95 -9.12 -9.27
N GLY A 17 6.00 -8.17 -9.19
CA GLY A 17 5.42 -7.76 -7.92
C GLY A 17 4.73 -8.90 -7.16
N LEU A 18 3.96 -9.73 -7.86
CA LEU A 18 3.34 -10.92 -7.25
C LEU A 18 4.37 -11.90 -6.70
N TYR A 19 5.44 -12.18 -7.44
CA TYR A 19 6.52 -13.05 -6.95
C TYR A 19 7.21 -12.49 -5.71
N LEU A 20 7.50 -11.18 -5.70
CA LEU A 20 8.10 -10.50 -4.54
C LEU A 20 7.16 -10.54 -3.32
N LEU A 21 5.86 -10.34 -3.52
CA LEU A 21 4.86 -10.40 -2.46
C LEU A 21 4.80 -11.80 -1.83
N VAL A 22 4.80 -12.85 -2.65
CA VAL A 22 4.82 -14.24 -2.15
C VAL A 22 6.11 -14.52 -1.38
N ALA A 23 7.26 -14.06 -1.89
CA ALA A 23 8.55 -14.23 -1.23
C ALA A 23 8.58 -13.54 0.15
N VAL A 24 8.12 -12.28 0.24
CA VAL A 24 7.99 -11.55 1.51
C VAL A 24 7.03 -12.27 2.44
N SER A 25 5.88 -12.76 1.95
CA SER A 25 4.89 -13.46 2.77
C SER A 25 5.44 -14.73 3.40
N ILE A 26 6.17 -15.54 2.63
CA ILE A 26 6.84 -16.74 3.15
C ILE A 26 7.91 -16.37 4.19
N ALA A 27 8.72 -15.36 3.91
CA ALA A 27 9.72 -14.86 4.84
C ALA A 27 9.10 -14.37 6.15
N SER A 28 8.00 -13.63 6.10
CA SER A 28 7.27 -13.17 7.29
C SER A 28 6.68 -14.33 8.08
N ALA A 29 6.10 -15.34 7.42
CA ALA A 29 5.58 -16.53 8.09
C ALA A 29 6.69 -17.28 8.83
N LEU A 30 7.84 -17.51 8.18
CA LEU A 30 9.00 -18.14 8.79
C LEU A 30 9.56 -17.32 9.97
N GLY A 31 9.64 -15.99 9.81
CA GLY A 31 10.09 -15.09 10.88
C GLY A 31 9.15 -15.02 12.08
N THR A 32 7.85 -15.31 11.87
CA THR A 32 6.86 -15.39 12.97
C THR A 32 6.96 -16.70 13.72
N LEU A 33 7.22 -17.81 13.02
CA LEU A 33 7.35 -19.14 13.63
C LEU A 33 8.67 -19.31 14.38
N TYR A 34 9.69 -18.52 14.05
CA TYR A 34 11.01 -18.64 14.65
C TYR A 34 11.12 -17.87 15.98
N PRO A 35 11.54 -18.52 17.09
CA PRO A 35 11.64 -17.86 18.39
C PRO A 35 12.67 -16.72 18.36
N GLN A 36 12.20 -15.48 18.56
CA GLN A 36 13.05 -14.28 18.61
C GLN A 36 13.84 -14.22 19.93
N GLY A 37 15.11 -13.79 19.86
CA GLY A 37 15.95 -13.56 21.05
C GLY A 37 16.77 -14.74 21.58
N GLN A 38 16.73 -15.93 20.96
CA GLN A 38 17.50 -17.12 21.38
C GLN A 38 18.28 -17.71 20.20
N VAL A 39 19.48 -17.19 19.90
CA VAL A 39 20.32 -17.68 18.78
C VAL A 39 21.64 -18.26 19.28
N TYR A 40 21.71 -19.60 19.34
CA TYR A 40 22.87 -20.34 19.87
C TYR A 40 23.90 -20.82 18.82
N THR A 41 23.69 -20.57 17.51
CA THR A 41 24.55 -21.11 16.43
C THR A 41 24.99 -20.07 15.40
N ALA A 42 26.24 -20.18 14.91
CA ALA A 42 26.94 -19.16 14.10
C ALA A 42 26.25 -18.84 12.75
N TRP A 43 25.75 -19.84 12.02
CA TRP A 43 25.05 -19.63 10.73
C TRP A 43 23.70 -18.90 10.92
N LYS A 44 23.02 -19.13 12.04
CA LYS A 44 21.77 -18.43 12.38
C LYS A 44 21.98 -16.97 12.77
N ARG A 45 23.15 -16.66 13.36
CA ARG A 45 23.59 -15.29 13.64
C ARG A 45 23.93 -14.53 12.36
N PHE A 46 24.53 -15.20 11.37
CA PHE A 46 24.80 -14.60 10.06
C PHE A 46 23.50 -14.22 9.30
N LEU A 47 22.48 -15.07 9.37
CA LEU A 47 21.16 -14.81 8.77
C LEU A 47 20.27 -13.88 9.60
N GLN A 48 20.72 -13.42 10.77
CA GLN A 48 19.95 -12.58 11.69
C GLN A 48 18.56 -13.14 12.02
N LEU A 49 18.43 -14.47 12.15
CA LEU A 49 17.13 -15.13 12.40
C LEU A 49 16.51 -14.78 13.77
N GLY A 50 17.30 -14.23 14.69
CA GLY A 50 16.81 -13.72 15.97
C GLY A 50 16.07 -12.38 15.87
N ASP A 51 16.24 -11.66 14.76
CA ASP A 51 15.56 -10.41 14.43
C ASP A 51 15.37 -10.30 12.91
N VAL A 52 14.51 -11.16 12.37
CA VAL A 52 14.26 -11.29 10.93
C VAL A 52 13.79 -9.97 10.31
N TYR A 53 13.00 -9.18 11.04
CA TYR A 53 12.42 -7.94 10.51
C TYR A 53 13.44 -6.82 10.30
N HIS A 54 14.54 -6.80 11.06
CA HIS A 54 15.66 -5.88 10.85
C HIS A 54 16.81 -6.50 10.04
N SER A 55 16.61 -7.72 9.52
CA SER A 55 17.66 -8.41 8.77
C SER A 55 17.89 -7.77 7.41
N TRP A 56 19.16 -7.72 6.97
CA TRP A 56 19.53 -7.09 5.70
C TRP A 56 18.79 -7.69 4.50
N TRP A 57 18.57 -9.02 4.51
CA TRP A 57 17.92 -9.73 3.42
C TRP A 57 16.41 -9.46 3.40
N TYR A 58 15.76 -9.37 4.56
CA TYR A 58 14.32 -9.05 4.65
C TYR A 58 14.06 -7.60 4.23
N ILE A 59 14.88 -6.67 4.72
CA ILE A 59 14.83 -5.26 4.32
C ILE A 59 15.06 -5.13 2.80
N THR A 60 15.99 -5.91 2.23
CA THR A 60 16.23 -5.91 0.78
C THR A 60 15.00 -6.41 0.00
N LEU A 61 14.37 -7.50 0.44
CA LEU A 61 13.14 -8.02 -0.18
C LEU A 61 11.99 -7.00 -0.10
N LEU A 62 11.80 -6.39 1.07
CA LEU A 62 10.78 -5.37 1.30
C LEU A 62 11.02 -4.12 0.43
N SER A 63 12.29 -3.70 0.33
CA SER A 63 12.70 -2.57 -0.52
C SER A 63 12.48 -2.87 -2.00
N LEU A 64 12.81 -4.07 -2.48
CA LEU A 64 12.56 -4.49 -3.86
C LEU A 64 11.06 -4.50 -4.18
N LEU A 65 10.23 -4.99 -3.26
CA LEU A 65 8.78 -4.97 -3.40
C LEU A 65 8.25 -3.53 -3.47
N ALA A 66 8.72 -2.65 -2.57
CA ALA A 66 8.33 -1.23 -2.57
C ALA A 66 8.73 -0.53 -3.88
N LEU A 67 9.96 -0.72 -4.35
CA LEU A 67 10.44 -0.16 -5.62
C LEU A 67 9.66 -0.70 -6.82
N ASN A 68 9.32 -1.99 -6.84
CA ASN A 68 8.50 -2.58 -7.89
C ASN A 68 7.11 -1.94 -7.94
N LEU A 69 6.45 -1.78 -6.79
CA LEU A 69 5.14 -1.15 -6.69
C LEU A 69 5.18 0.31 -7.14
N ILE A 70 6.20 1.07 -6.75
CA ILE A 70 6.41 2.45 -7.19
C ILE A 70 6.59 2.50 -8.72
N ALA A 71 7.45 1.64 -9.30
CA ALA A 71 7.67 1.58 -10.73
C ALA A 71 6.38 1.21 -11.50
N CYS A 72 5.64 0.21 -11.03
CA CYS A 72 4.36 -0.19 -11.60
C CYS A 72 3.33 0.95 -11.54
N ASN A 73 3.28 1.68 -10.43
CA ASN A 73 2.37 2.82 -10.24
C ASN A 73 2.70 3.96 -11.22
N ILE A 74 3.98 4.35 -11.32
CA ILE A 74 4.44 5.40 -12.26
C ILE A 74 4.10 5.06 -13.71
N SER A 75 4.34 3.82 -14.14
CA SER A 75 4.01 3.38 -15.50
C SER A 75 2.50 3.42 -15.79
N ARG A 76 1.66 3.32 -14.76
CA ARG A 76 0.20 3.27 -14.87
C ARG A 76 -0.50 4.62 -14.70
N ILE A 77 0.18 5.61 -14.10
CA ILE A 77 -0.37 6.97 -13.90
C ILE A 77 -0.72 7.65 -15.24
N LYS A 78 0.19 7.63 -16.22
CA LYS A 78 -0.02 8.32 -17.51
C LYS A 78 -1.29 7.84 -18.25
N PRO A 79 -1.48 6.54 -18.53
CA PRO A 79 -2.70 6.08 -19.20
C PRO A 79 -3.95 6.32 -18.36
N MET A 80 -3.86 6.26 -17.02
CA MET A 80 -4.98 6.57 -16.13
C MET A 80 -5.41 8.04 -16.27
N ILE A 81 -4.48 8.98 -16.15
CA ILE A 81 -4.75 10.42 -16.32
C ILE A 81 -5.33 10.68 -17.71
N ASN A 82 -4.75 10.07 -18.75
CA ASN A 82 -5.29 10.21 -20.10
C ASN A 82 -6.74 9.74 -20.19
N SER A 83 -7.11 8.62 -19.57
CA SER A 83 -8.50 8.12 -19.57
C SER A 83 -9.48 8.99 -18.79
N LEU A 84 -8.99 9.79 -17.83
CA LEU A 84 -9.81 10.71 -17.05
C LEU A 84 -10.07 12.03 -17.79
N PHE A 85 -9.06 12.54 -18.49
CA PHE A 85 -9.12 13.86 -19.13
C PHE A 85 -9.44 13.81 -20.63
N HIS A 86 -9.15 12.71 -21.33
CA HIS A 86 -9.41 12.59 -22.76
C HIS A 86 -10.68 11.78 -23.03
N TYR A 87 -11.49 12.26 -23.97
CA TYR A 87 -12.62 11.51 -24.49
C TYR A 87 -12.13 10.29 -25.26
N GLN A 88 -12.85 9.17 -25.12
CA GLN A 88 -12.53 7.97 -25.88
C GLN A 88 -12.82 8.21 -27.35
N GLN A 89 -12.03 7.56 -28.20
CA GLN A 89 -12.26 7.60 -29.64
C GLN A 89 -13.67 7.09 -29.96
N LEU A 90 -14.39 7.84 -30.78
CA LEU A 90 -15.71 7.44 -31.25
C LEU A 90 -15.60 6.23 -32.15
N LEU A 91 -16.44 5.23 -31.90
CA LEU A 91 -16.44 3.96 -32.60
C LEU A 91 -17.30 4.07 -33.86
N ASP A 92 -16.90 3.37 -34.93
CA ASP A 92 -17.72 3.22 -36.11
C ASP A 92 -18.88 2.24 -35.87
N ALA A 93 -19.95 2.35 -36.65
CA ALA A 93 -21.10 1.44 -36.58
C ALA A 93 -20.68 -0.05 -36.63
N LYS A 94 -19.72 -0.39 -37.50
CA LYS A 94 -19.15 -1.75 -37.62
C LYS A 94 -18.45 -2.22 -36.34
N GLN A 95 -17.85 -1.31 -35.58
CA GLN A 95 -17.18 -1.61 -34.32
C GLN A 95 -18.20 -1.75 -33.19
N VAL A 96 -19.23 -0.89 -33.15
CA VAL A 96 -20.34 -0.96 -32.18
C VAL A 96 -21.09 -2.30 -32.30
N MET A 97 -21.33 -2.78 -33.52
CA MET A 97 -21.99 -4.07 -33.76
C MET A 97 -21.20 -5.28 -33.23
N LYS A 98 -19.89 -5.15 -32.95
CA LYS A 98 -19.09 -6.24 -32.36
C LYS A 98 -19.28 -6.37 -30.85
N PHE A 99 -19.85 -5.38 -30.19
CA PHE A 99 -20.10 -5.45 -28.75
C PHE A 99 -21.25 -6.40 -28.45
N LYS A 100 -21.12 -7.19 -27.37
CA LYS A 100 -22.17 -8.11 -26.92
C LYS A 100 -23.50 -7.41 -26.62
N LEU A 101 -23.40 -6.16 -26.16
CA LEU A 101 -24.56 -5.30 -25.88
C LEU A 101 -24.58 -4.20 -26.94
N ASN A 102 -25.40 -4.40 -27.95
CA ASN A 102 -25.68 -3.40 -28.98
C ASN A 102 -27.18 -3.39 -29.27
N HIS A 103 -27.69 -2.25 -29.71
CA HIS A 103 -29.09 -2.10 -30.08
C HIS A 103 -29.20 -1.10 -31.24
N SER A 104 -30.04 -1.40 -32.22
CA SER A 104 -30.32 -0.54 -33.36
C SER A 104 -31.75 -0.03 -33.28
N LEU A 105 -31.92 1.29 -33.33
CA LEU A 105 -33.22 1.94 -33.38
C LEU A 105 -33.35 2.71 -34.69
N HIS A 106 -34.48 2.54 -35.37
CA HIS A 106 -34.82 3.32 -36.55
C HIS A 106 -35.70 4.49 -36.14
N LEU A 107 -35.22 5.71 -36.35
CA LEU A 107 -35.94 6.95 -36.07
C LEU A 107 -36.15 7.68 -37.40
N SER A 108 -37.38 8.10 -37.65
CA SER A 108 -37.72 8.91 -38.83
C SER A 108 -37.64 10.39 -38.46
N GLY A 109 -36.85 11.16 -39.21
CA GLY A 109 -36.70 12.59 -38.98
C GLY A 109 -35.43 13.16 -39.57
N ASP A 110 -35.23 14.46 -39.35
CA ASP A 110 -34.01 15.15 -39.73
C ASP A 110 -32.83 14.79 -38.80
N LEU A 111 -31.65 14.58 -39.38
CA LEU A 111 -30.46 14.08 -38.68
C LEU A 111 -29.99 15.05 -37.58
N GLU A 112 -30.01 16.35 -37.87
CA GLU A 112 -29.58 17.37 -36.89
C GLU A 112 -30.53 17.43 -35.70
N ARG A 113 -31.84 17.39 -35.96
CA ARG A 113 -32.85 17.41 -34.90
C ARG A 113 -32.76 16.19 -33.99
N ILE A 114 -32.51 15.00 -34.54
CA ILE A 114 -32.33 13.77 -33.77
C ILE A 114 -31.04 13.85 -32.93
N LYS A 115 -29.94 14.34 -33.52
CA LYS A 115 -28.68 14.55 -32.80
C LYS A 115 -28.90 15.40 -31.55
N ASP A 116 -29.55 16.55 -31.69
CA ASP A 116 -29.74 17.49 -30.59
C ASP A 116 -30.67 16.92 -29.49
N GLN A 117 -31.70 16.17 -29.88
CA GLN A 117 -32.56 15.46 -28.92
C GLN A 117 -31.79 14.43 -28.10
N VAL A 118 -30.92 13.65 -28.75
CA VAL A 118 -30.09 12.64 -28.08
C VAL A 118 -29.11 13.31 -27.12
N ILE A 119 -28.41 14.36 -27.55
CA ILE A 119 -27.46 15.10 -26.72
C ILE A 119 -28.17 15.70 -25.50
N ASN A 120 -29.32 16.37 -25.69
CA ASN A 120 -30.07 16.98 -24.59
C ASN A 120 -30.58 15.95 -23.58
N THR A 121 -31.07 14.80 -24.04
CA THR A 121 -31.55 13.73 -23.16
C THR A 121 -30.43 13.16 -22.31
N LEU A 122 -29.28 12.87 -22.92
CA LEU A 122 -28.11 12.33 -22.22
C LEU A 122 -27.51 13.37 -21.27
N SER A 123 -27.50 14.65 -21.66
CA SER A 123 -27.00 15.74 -20.84
C SER A 123 -27.86 15.94 -19.60
N GLY A 124 -29.19 15.89 -19.75
CA GLY A 124 -30.15 15.94 -18.63
C GLY A 124 -30.01 14.79 -17.63
N GLN A 125 -29.45 13.65 -18.06
CA GLN A 125 -29.14 12.52 -17.19
C GLN A 125 -27.74 12.61 -16.53
N GLY A 126 -26.98 13.68 -16.79
CA GLY A 126 -25.66 13.94 -16.23
C GLY A 126 -24.51 13.17 -16.88
N TYR A 127 -24.63 12.84 -18.17
CA TYR A 127 -23.53 12.27 -18.95
C TYR A 127 -22.59 13.37 -19.47
N GLN A 128 -21.30 13.08 -19.54
CA GLN A 128 -20.36 13.85 -20.34
C GLN A 128 -20.42 13.37 -21.78
N ILE A 129 -20.62 14.30 -22.71
CA ILE A 129 -20.91 13.99 -24.11
C ILE A 129 -19.83 14.59 -25.01
N TRP A 130 -19.47 13.86 -26.05
CA TRP A 130 -18.64 14.34 -27.16
C TRP A 130 -19.21 13.78 -28.46
N SER A 131 -19.12 14.53 -29.55
CA SER A 131 -19.64 14.11 -30.85
C SER A 131 -18.68 14.46 -31.97
N GLN A 132 -18.76 13.70 -33.06
CA GLN A 132 -18.05 13.95 -34.30
C GLN A 132 -19.03 13.77 -35.44
N THR A 133 -19.20 14.83 -36.23
CA THR A 133 -19.99 14.82 -37.45
C THR A 133 -19.05 14.57 -38.63
N ASP A 134 -19.36 13.54 -39.40
CA ASP A 134 -18.83 13.26 -40.73
C ASP A 134 -19.91 13.61 -41.77
N GLU A 135 -19.58 13.63 -43.07
CA GLU A 135 -20.46 14.16 -44.14
C GLU A 135 -21.92 13.65 -44.07
N ASP A 136 -22.12 12.35 -43.84
CA ASP A 136 -23.46 11.73 -43.72
C ASP A 136 -23.68 10.97 -42.39
N THR A 137 -22.74 11.05 -41.44
CA THR A 137 -22.85 10.27 -40.19
C THR A 137 -22.47 11.07 -38.96
N VAL A 138 -23.30 10.96 -37.92
CA VAL A 138 -23.02 11.58 -36.62
C VAL A 138 -22.67 10.49 -35.61
N LYS A 139 -21.49 10.60 -34.99
CA LYS A 139 -21.04 9.71 -33.92
C LYS A 139 -21.13 10.45 -32.60
N ILE A 140 -21.79 9.87 -31.61
CA ILE A 140 -21.98 10.46 -30.28
C ILE A 140 -21.45 9.49 -29.23
N GLY A 141 -20.60 9.98 -28.35
CA GLY A 141 -20.07 9.27 -27.19
C GLY A 141 -20.61 9.93 -25.92
N ALA A 142 -21.07 9.11 -24.98
CA ALA A 142 -21.57 9.58 -23.70
C ALA A 142 -21.05 8.66 -22.58
N GLN A 143 -20.47 9.25 -21.54
CA GLN A 143 -19.95 8.52 -20.39
C GLN A 143 -20.32 9.21 -19.08
N LYS A 144 -20.67 8.40 -18.07
CA LYS A 144 -20.93 8.86 -16.71
C LYS A 144 -19.99 8.16 -15.72
N GLY A 145 -19.53 8.89 -14.70
CA GLY A 145 -18.81 8.30 -13.57
C GLY A 145 -17.33 7.98 -13.79
N ARG A 146 -16.54 8.84 -14.44
CA ARG A 146 -15.11 8.61 -14.74
C ARG A 146 -14.20 8.31 -13.54
N PHE A 147 -14.64 8.58 -12.31
CA PHE A 147 -13.85 8.39 -11.10
C PHE A 147 -13.59 6.93 -10.73
N TYR A 148 -14.29 5.94 -11.30
CA TYR A 148 -14.03 4.52 -10.99
C TYR A 148 -12.57 4.13 -11.27
N THR A 149 -11.91 4.80 -12.22
CA THR A 149 -10.52 4.53 -12.59
C THR A 149 -9.54 4.89 -11.46
N LEU A 150 -9.91 5.80 -10.56
CA LEU A 150 -9.08 6.21 -9.42
C LEU A 150 -9.03 5.16 -8.31
N GLY A 151 -10.05 4.30 -8.19
CA GLY A 151 -10.14 3.33 -7.08
C GLY A 151 -8.93 2.40 -7.05
N SER A 152 -8.58 1.81 -8.20
CA SER A 152 -7.40 0.95 -8.33
C SER A 152 -6.11 1.68 -7.96
N PHE A 153 -5.98 2.96 -8.34
CA PHE A 153 -4.81 3.76 -8.04
C PHE A 153 -4.67 4.05 -6.53
N ILE A 154 -5.77 4.43 -5.87
CA ILE A 154 -5.80 4.68 -4.42
C ILE A 154 -5.38 3.42 -3.65
N THR A 155 -5.88 2.25 -4.03
CA THR A 155 -5.50 0.98 -3.40
C THR A 155 -4.02 0.67 -3.55
N HIS A 156 -3.42 0.94 -4.73
CA HIS A 156 -1.97 0.72 -4.88
C HIS A 156 -1.17 1.72 -4.06
N LEU A 157 -1.64 2.98 -3.99
CA LEU A 157 -1.00 4.01 -3.20
C LEU A 157 -1.02 3.68 -1.70
N SER A 158 -2.12 3.14 -1.17
CA SER A 158 -2.20 2.74 0.23
C SER A 158 -1.20 1.64 0.57
N PHE A 159 -1.04 0.63 -0.30
CA PHE A 159 -0.01 -0.39 -0.11
C PHE A 159 1.40 0.19 -0.11
N ILE A 160 1.70 1.13 -1.00
CA ILE A 160 3.00 1.82 -1.02
C ILE A 160 3.25 2.55 0.31
N ILE A 161 2.26 3.29 0.81
CA ILE A 161 2.37 4.01 2.09
C ILE A 161 2.66 3.05 3.25
N ILE A 162 1.90 1.95 3.33
CA ILE A 162 2.10 0.93 4.37
C ILE A 162 3.51 0.32 4.27
N LEU A 163 3.97 -0.01 3.07
CA LEU A 163 5.31 -0.56 2.82
C LEU A 163 6.43 0.40 3.21
N LEU A 164 6.30 1.68 2.87
CA LEU A 164 7.26 2.71 3.24
C LEU A 164 7.30 2.90 4.77
N GLY A 165 6.14 2.87 5.43
CA GLY A 165 6.07 2.90 6.90
C GLY A 165 6.75 1.70 7.55
N ALA A 166 6.54 0.49 7.00
CA ALA A 166 7.22 -0.72 7.46
C ALA A 166 8.74 -0.67 7.25
N LEU A 167 9.19 -0.15 6.10
CA LEU A 167 10.62 0.04 5.81
C LEU A 167 11.26 1.08 6.72
N TYR A 168 10.57 2.20 6.97
CA TYR A 168 11.00 3.22 7.90
C TYR A 168 11.12 2.66 9.33
N GLY A 169 10.12 1.90 9.78
CA GLY A 169 10.15 1.21 11.06
C GLY A 169 11.24 0.14 11.17
N GLY A 170 11.57 -0.57 10.08
CA GLY A 170 12.66 -1.56 10.08
C GLY A 170 14.06 -0.96 10.02
N LEU A 171 14.22 0.27 9.52
CA LEU A 171 15.51 0.95 9.41
C LEU A 171 15.80 1.87 10.61
N TRP A 172 14.78 2.57 11.10
CA TRP A 172 14.90 3.57 12.18
C TRP A 172 14.09 3.24 13.42
N GLY A 173 13.27 2.19 13.40
CA GLY A 173 12.55 1.76 14.60
C GLY A 173 13.47 1.12 15.62
N TYR A 174 13.05 1.20 16.87
CA TYR A 174 13.71 0.55 17.99
C TYR A 174 12.72 -0.34 18.70
N LYS A 175 13.16 -1.56 19.03
CA LYS A 175 12.45 -2.47 19.92
C LYS A 175 13.41 -2.91 21.01
N GLY A 176 12.89 -2.97 22.22
CA GLY A 176 13.65 -3.40 23.38
C GLY A 176 12.73 -3.76 24.52
N TYR A 177 13.25 -4.61 25.40
CA TYR A 177 12.60 -4.98 26.64
C TYR A 177 13.64 -4.99 27.74
N ILE A 178 13.21 -4.63 28.95
CA ILE A 178 14.06 -4.66 30.14
C ILE A 178 13.26 -5.30 31.28
N ASN A 179 13.93 -6.12 32.07
CA ASN A 179 13.34 -6.69 33.28
C ASN A 179 13.76 -5.81 34.46
N VAL A 180 12.79 -5.17 35.12
CA VAL A 180 13.03 -4.25 36.23
C VAL A 180 12.10 -4.62 37.39
N ALA A 181 12.64 -4.63 38.62
CA ALA A 181 11.87 -4.93 39.81
C ALA A 181 10.91 -3.78 40.17
N VAL A 182 9.75 -4.11 40.75
CA VAL A 182 8.78 -3.12 41.26
C VAL A 182 9.47 -2.25 42.32
N GLY A 183 9.24 -0.94 42.24
CA GLY A 183 9.88 0.09 43.08
C GLY A 183 11.20 0.64 42.49
N SER A 184 11.79 -0.03 41.50
CA SER A 184 13.01 0.43 40.85
C SER A 184 12.73 1.43 39.72
N SER A 185 13.73 2.26 39.41
CA SER A 185 13.70 3.17 38.27
C SER A 185 14.77 2.83 37.24
N PHE A 186 14.47 3.10 35.98
CA PHE A 186 15.38 2.87 34.86
C PHE A 186 15.27 4.01 33.84
N ASN A 187 16.30 4.18 33.01
CA ASN A 187 16.30 5.12 31.89
C ASN A 187 16.08 4.37 30.57
N LEU A 188 15.54 5.03 29.54
CA LEU A 188 15.41 4.40 28.21
C LEU A 188 16.75 3.92 27.63
N LYS A 189 17.85 4.61 27.97
CA LYS A 189 19.22 4.22 27.58
C LYS A 189 19.65 2.88 28.19
N GLN A 190 18.93 2.34 29.17
CA GLN A 190 19.23 1.02 29.74
C GLN A 190 18.49 -0.11 29.02
N ILE A 191 17.55 0.19 28.13
CA ILE A 191 16.81 -0.82 27.38
C ILE A 191 17.68 -1.30 26.21
N PRO A 192 18.03 -2.60 26.16
CA PRO A 192 18.72 -3.19 25.01
C PRO A 192 17.92 -2.95 23.72
N GLY A 193 18.57 -2.41 22.68
CA GLY A 193 17.95 -2.14 21.38
C GLY A 193 17.49 -0.69 21.16
N ILE A 194 17.36 0.13 22.22
CA ILE A 194 16.95 1.55 22.14
C ILE A 194 18.16 2.51 22.18
N THR A 195 19.32 1.99 22.58
CA THR A 195 20.55 2.75 22.86
C THR A 195 21.24 3.39 21.66
N LYS A 196 20.92 2.99 20.42
CA LYS A 196 21.77 3.32 19.27
C LYS A 196 21.63 4.75 18.72
N ASN A 197 20.57 5.50 19.05
CA ASN A 197 20.34 6.84 18.47
C ASN A 197 19.31 7.72 19.22
N SER A 198 18.95 7.37 20.46
CA SER A 198 17.90 8.08 21.19
C SER A 198 18.42 9.42 21.74
N THR A 199 18.01 10.53 21.14
CA THR A 199 18.07 11.90 21.71
C THR A 199 17.01 12.13 22.78
N VAL A 200 16.47 11.05 23.36
CA VAL A 200 15.37 11.11 24.33
C VAL A 200 15.94 11.69 25.62
N ASP A 201 15.31 12.76 26.10
CA ASP A 201 15.65 13.47 27.33
C ASP A 201 15.81 12.50 28.52
N ASP A 202 16.71 12.84 29.46
CA ASP A 202 17.01 12.04 30.65
C ASP A 202 15.83 12.06 31.66
N PHE A 203 14.73 11.39 31.30
CA PHE A 203 13.66 11.05 32.24
C PHE A 203 13.83 9.62 32.76
N LYS A 204 13.54 9.45 34.06
CA LYS A 204 13.54 8.14 34.72
C LYS A 204 12.13 7.57 34.69
N ILE A 205 12.02 6.28 34.38
CA ILE A 205 10.76 5.54 34.47
C ILE A 205 10.82 4.68 35.73
N ARG A 206 9.87 4.87 36.65
CA ARG A 206 9.72 4.00 37.84
C ARG A 206 8.60 3.00 37.63
N VAL A 207 8.82 1.75 38.02
CA VAL A 207 7.80 0.70 38.01
C VAL A 207 7.06 0.73 39.35
N ASP A 208 5.85 1.29 39.40
CA ASP A 208 5.08 1.40 40.64
C ASP A 208 4.36 0.09 41.01
N LYS A 209 3.85 -0.61 39.99
CA LYS A 209 3.10 -1.85 40.18
C LYS A 209 3.20 -2.71 38.93
N PHE A 210 3.28 -4.02 39.12
CA PHE A 210 3.15 -5.01 38.07
C PHE A 210 2.13 -6.06 38.50
N TRP A 211 1.23 -6.46 37.62
CA TRP A 211 0.27 -7.52 37.87
C TRP A 211 0.00 -8.33 36.59
N LEU A 212 -0.41 -9.57 36.81
CA LEU A 212 -0.74 -10.51 35.75
C LEU A 212 -2.23 -10.80 35.82
N GLU A 213 -2.93 -10.62 34.71
CA GLU A 213 -4.28 -11.14 34.56
C GLU A 213 -4.19 -12.55 33.96
N ARG A 214 -5.08 -13.43 34.40
CA ARG A 214 -5.13 -14.83 33.95
C ARG A 214 -6.54 -15.15 33.47
N TYR A 215 -6.62 -15.99 32.46
CA TYR A 215 -7.87 -16.62 32.05
C TYR A 215 -8.34 -17.62 33.13
N ALA A 216 -9.58 -18.11 32.99
CA ALA A 216 -10.16 -19.07 33.92
C ALA A 216 -9.37 -20.39 34.01
N ASP A 217 -8.62 -20.74 32.97
CA ASP A 217 -7.72 -21.90 32.91
C ASP A 217 -6.33 -21.65 33.54
N GLY A 218 -6.10 -20.45 34.09
CA GLY A 218 -4.84 -20.07 34.73
C GLY A 218 -3.76 -19.58 33.78
N THR A 219 -3.99 -19.59 32.47
CA THR A 219 -3.03 -19.08 31.48
C THR A 219 -2.93 -17.55 31.54
N PRO A 220 -1.75 -16.96 31.35
CA PRO A 220 -1.59 -15.49 31.33
C PRO A 220 -2.42 -14.87 30.22
N SER A 221 -3.34 -13.96 30.55
CA SER A 221 -4.08 -13.16 29.57
C SER A 221 -3.38 -11.85 29.23
N GLY A 222 -2.67 -11.27 30.20
CA GLY A 222 -1.96 -10.01 30.00
C GLY A 222 -0.99 -9.70 31.13
N TYR A 223 0.10 -9.02 30.76
CA TYR A 223 1.11 -8.50 31.66
C TYR A 223 0.95 -6.99 31.74
N PHE A 224 0.62 -6.46 32.91
CA PHE A 224 0.32 -5.04 33.08
C PHE A 224 1.28 -4.39 34.08
N SER A 225 1.66 -3.16 33.78
CA SER A 225 2.52 -2.36 34.65
C SER A 225 2.01 -0.93 34.77
N ARG A 226 2.04 -0.37 35.98
CA ARG A 226 1.89 1.07 36.22
C ARG A 226 3.28 1.68 36.29
N LEU A 227 3.51 2.68 35.44
CA LEU A 227 4.77 3.37 35.30
C LEU A 227 4.59 4.85 35.61
N THR A 228 5.53 5.44 36.36
CA THR A 228 5.64 6.89 36.54
C THR A 228 6.84 7.39 35.73
N ILE A 229 6.64 8.45 34.95
CA ILE A 229 7.71 9.18 34.28
C ILE A 229 8.16 10.30 35.21
N MET A 230 9.45 10.35 35.54
CA MET A 230 10.04 11.37 36.40
C MET A 230 10.99 12.23 35.58
N GLU A 231 10.69 13.52 35.46
CA GLU A 231 11.52 14.51 34.76
C GLU A 231 12.05 15.54 35.77
N LYS A 232 13.38 15.64 35.91
CA LYS A 232 14.05 16.60 36.83
C LYS A 232 13.41 16.68 38.23
N ASP A 233 13.34 15.54 38.93
CA ASP A 233 12.82 15.42 40.31
C ASP A 233 11.37 15.90 40.54
N LYS A 234 10.58 16.10 39.48
CA LYS A 234 9.12 16.26 39.57
C LYS A 234 8.42 14.99 39.06
N VAL A 235 7.44 14.57 39.85
CA VAL A 235 6.53 13.44 39.60
C VAL A 235 5.41 13.88 38.67
#